data_AF-A0A2K5JGR1-F1
#
_entry.id   AF-A0A2K5JGR1-F1
#
_cell.length_a   1.000
_cell.length_b   1.000
_cell.length_c   1.000
_cell.angle_alpha   90.00
_cell.angle_beta   90.00
_cell.angle_gamma   90.00
#
_symmetry.space_group_name_H-M   'P 1'
#
loop_
_entity.id
_entity.type
_entity.pdbx_description
1 polymer ?
#
loop_
_entity_poly.entity_id
_entity_poly.type
_entity_poly.pdbx_seq_one_letter_code
_entity_poly.pdbx_strand_id
1 'polypeptide(L)'
;MRNWFKVTIPYGIKYDKSWLMNSIQSHCSAPFTPVDFHYIQNRACFFVQDASIASVLKDVSYKICDDENQKICIFVNLSTAPYSVKNKLKPGQMEMLKLTMNKRYNVSQQALDLQNLRFDPNLIGSDIDIILNLRNCMAPTLKIIERNFPELLSLNLCNRLYQLDGLSDIIEKAPKVKTLNLSKNKLESAWELGKVKGLKLKELWLEGNPLCSTFSDHAIRDCFPKLLCLDGRELSAPMIVDIGSSEIMKPCKESYTGSEILKSIVLQFLQQSSFCKYFKDSRNIKMLKNPYLQRQLLKHTKHPQNVDSLSAWPKTQHDLSSILVDMWCQTVGTCFLPWADPESQRWWCLLSLKWKDSLRVLFSPSPGPSSLPLAAVPVCAS
;
A
#
# COMPACT_ATOMS: atom_id res chain seq x y z
N MET A 1 -1.12 32.37 -23.09
CA MET A 1 -1.31 31.16 -22.26
C MET A 1 0.05 30.77 -21.69
N ARG A 2 0.13 30.37 -20.41
CA ARG A 2 1.42 29.93 -19.84
C ARG A 2 1.74 28.53 -20.33
N ASN A 3 2.89 28.37 -20.97
CA ASN A 3 3.38 27.09 -21.48
C ASN A 3 3.84 26.19 -20.33
N TRP A 4 3.69 24.87 -20.53
CA TRP A 4 4.10 23.85 -19.59
C TRP A 4 5.33 23.12 -20.10
N PHE A 5 6.24 22.78 -19.19
CA PHE A 5 7.47 22.09 -19.52
C PHE A 5 7.62 20.85 -18.64
N LYS A 6 7.91 19.72 -19.28
CA LYS A 6 8.22 18.47 -18.60
C LYS A 6 9.71 18.40 -18.35
N VAL A 7 10.06 18.26 -17.08
CA VAL A 7 11.43 18.08 -16.61
C VAL A 7 11.66 16.59 -16.36
N THR A 8 12.75 16.06 -16.92
CA THR A 8 13.11 14.64 -16.82
C THR A 8 14.56 14.51 -16.38
N ILE A 9 14.77 13.76 -15.32
CA ILE A 9 16.09 13.48 -14.75
C ILE A 9 16.35 11.98 -14.91
N PRO A 10 17.27 11.58 -15.81
CA PRO A 10 17.67 10.19 -15.96
C PRO A 10 18.27 9.66 -14.66
N TYR A 11 18.04 8.38 -14.36
CA TYR A 11 18.50 7.72 -13.14
C TYR A 11 17.99 8.38 -11.85
N GLY A 12 17.00 9.26 -11.94
CA GLY A 12 16.52 10.06 -10.81
C GLY A 12 15.90 9.26 -9.67
N ILE A 13 15.53 7.99 -9.90
CA ILE A 13 15.02 7.10 -8.84
C ILE A 13 16.10 6.73 -7.81
N LYS A 14 17.39 6.89 -8.16
CA LYS A 14 18.51 6.65 -7.25
C LYS A 14 18.54 7.65 -6.09
N TYR A 15 17.99 8.84 -6.30
CA TYR A 15 18.11 9.95 -5.36
C TYR A 15 16.86 10.09 -4.51
N ASP A 16 17.05 10.49 -3.25
CA ASP A 16 15.92 10.92 -2.42
C ASP A 16 15.24 12.14 -3.06
N LYS A 17 13.90 12.17 -3.02
CA LYS A 17 13.11 13.24 -3.64
C LYS A 17 13.44 14.60 -3.04
N SER A 18 13.54 14.70 -1.71
CA SER A 18 13.77 15.97 -1.02
C SER A 18 15.17 16.47 -1.32
N TRP A 19 16.16 15.58 -1.25
CA TRP A 19 17.54 15.90 -1.64
C TRP A 19 17.62 16.38 -3.09
N LEU A 20 16.99 15.69 -4.03
CA LEU A 20 17.04 16.04 -5.46
C LEU A 20 16.40 17.41 -5.72
N MET A 21 15.22 17.67 -5.14
CA MET A 21 14.54 18.96 -5.30
C MET A 21 15.33 20.11 -4.66
N ASN A 22 15.88 19.91 -3.46
CA ASN A 22 16.67 20.92 -2.76
C ASN A 22 17.99 21.21 -3.50
N SER A 23 18.63 20.18 -4.04
CA SER A 23 19.87 20.31 -4.81
C SER A 23 19.63 21.11 -6.10
N ILE A 24 18.54 20.84 -6.80
CA ILE A 24 18.14 21.63 -7.99
C ILE A 24 17.83 23.07 -7.57
N GLN A 25 17.02 23.27 -6.54
CA GLN A 25 16.61 24.60 -6.09
C GLN A 25 17.79 25.46 -5.64
N SER A 26 18.81 24.88 -4.98
CA SER A 26 20.01 25.60 -4.56
C SER A 26 20.84 26.16 -5.72
N HIS A 27 20.73 25.57 -6.90
CA HIS A 27 21.44 26.00 -8.12
C HIS A 27 20.55 26.83 -9.06
N CYS A 28 19.25 26.95 -8.76
CA CYS A 28 18.35 27.82 -9.49
C CYS A 28 18.43 29.27 -8.96
N SER A 29 18.52 30.23 -9.88
CA SER A 29 18.43 31.66 -9.54
C SER A 29 17.03 32.12 -9.11
N ALA A 30 16.00 31.33 -9.45
CA ALA A 30 14.61 31.59 -9.12
C ALA A 30 13.97 30.39 -8.40
N PRO A 31 13.02 30.62 -7.48
CA PRO A 31 12.24 29.54 -6.89
C PRO A 31 11.35 28.88 -7.94
N PHE A 32 11.25 27.55 -7.90
CA PHE A 32 10.30 26.81 -8.72
C PHE A 32 9.44 25.88 -7.86
N THR A 33 8.24 25.58 -8.35
CA THR A 33 7.35 24.61 -7.70
C THR A 33 7.18 23.41 -8.63
N PRO A 34 7.76 22.24 -8.30
CA PRO A 34 7.57 21.04 -9.10
C PRO A 34 6.11 20.56 -8.99
N VAL A 35 5.44 20.42 -10.13
CA VAL A 35 4.09 19.88 -10.24
C VAL A 35 4.16 18.42 -10.69
N ASP A 36 3.31 17.56 -10.13
CA ASP A 36 3.25 16.13 -10.44
C ASP A 36 4.62 15.47 -10.45
N PHE A 37 5.38 15.58 -9.36
CA PHE A 37 6.60 14.80 -9.22
C PHE A 37 6.29 13.31 -9.12
N HIS A 38 6.84 12.51 -10.01
CA HIS A 38 6.63 11.05 -10.08
C HIS A 38 7.84 10.35 -10.70
N TYR A 39 7.93 9.04 -10.48
CA TYR A 39 8.93 8.20 -11.11
C TYR A 39 8.30 7.43 -12.28
N ILE A 40 8.95 7.48 -13.45
CA ILE A 40 8.61 6.62 -14.59
C ILE A 40 9.85 5.80 -14.89
N GLN A 41 9.74 4.48 -14.73
CA GLN A 41 10.86 3.55 -14.87
C GLN A 41 12.04 3.99 -13.96
N ASN A 42 13.17 4.36 -14.56
CA ASN A 42 14.39 4.79 -13.87
C ASN A 42 14.57 6.32 -13.90
N ARG A 43 13.50 7.10 -14.13
CA ARG A 43 13.57 8.56 -14.31
C ARG A 43 12.70 9.26 -13.28
N ALA A 44 13.20 10.35 -12.72
CA ALA A 44 12.38 11.31 -12.00
C ALA A 44 11.79 12.30 -12.99
N CYS A 45 10.47 12.51 -12.92
CA CYS A 45 9.75 13.43 -13.80
C CYS A 45 8.92 14.41 -12.96
N PHE A 46 8.88 15.66 -13.39
CA PHE A 46 7.95 16.67 -12.87
C PHE A 46 7.66 17.71 -13.94
N PHE A 47 6.75 18.64 -13.64
CA PHE A 47 6.36 19.70 -14.55
C PHE A 47 6.55 21.07 -13.90
N VAL A 48 6.88 22.05 -14.73
CA VAL A 48 6.89 23.46 -14.34
C VAL A 48 6.09 24.28 -15.34
N GLN A 49 5.56 25.39 -14.85
CA GLN A 49 4.90 26.39 -15.67
C GLN A 49 5.85 27.58 -15.82
N ASP A 50 5.78 28.25 -16.97
CA ASP A 50 6.64 29.39 -17.34
C ASP A 50 7.95 28.96 -18.05
N ALA A 51 8.23 29.63 -19.17
CA ALA A 51 9.43 29.41 -19.97
C ALA A 51 10.69 29.93 -19.27
N SER A 52 10.57 30.97 -18.44
CA SER A 52 11.69 31.51 -17.66
C SER A 52 12.23 30.47 -16.68
N ILE A 53 11.35 29.83 -15.91
CA ILE A 53 11.70 28.73 -14.99
C ILE A 53 12.23 27.51 -15.73
N ALA A 54 11.64 27.17 -16.88
CA ALA A 54 12.12 26.09 -17.73
C ALA A 54 13.56 26.33 -18.22
N SER A 55 13.91 27.57 -18.57
CA SER A 55 15.28 27.95 -18.94
C SER A 55 16.24 27.81 -17.77
N VAL A 56 15.87 28.33 -16.58
CA VAL A 56 16.70 28.20 -15.37
C VAL A 56 16.99 26.74 -15.05
N LEU A 57 16.00 25.85 -15.14
CA LEU A 57 16.20 24.41 -14.90
C LEU A 57 17.07 23.74 -15.96
N LYS A 58 17.00 24.19 -17.21
CA LYS A 58 17.88 23.71 -18.28
C LYS A 58 19.33 24.10 -18.00
N ASP A 59 19.56 25.31 -17.49
CA ASP A 59 20.89 25.82 -17.15
C ASP A 59 21.50 25.16 -15.91
N VAL A 60 20.70 24.50 -15.06
CA VAL A 60 21.18 23.71 -13.91
C VAL A 60 21.73 22.34 -14.33
N SER A 61 21.41 21.88 -15.55
CA SER A 61 21.88 20.59 -16.06
C SER A 61 23.40 20.47 -15.97
N TYR A 62 23.89 19.36 -15.42
CA TYR A 62 25.31 19.06 -15.18
C TYR A 62 26.03 19.94 -14.13
N LYS A 63 25.32 20.80 -13.39
CA LYS A 63 25.91 21.60 -12.30
C LYS A 63 25.86 20.94 -10.93
N ILE A 64 24.98 19.94 -10.77
CA ILE A 64 24.81 19.19 -9.52
C ILE A 64 25.62 17.90 -9.62
N CYS A 65 26.39 17.58 -8.58
CA CYS A 65 27.05 16.29 -8.42
C CYS A 65 26.39 15.50 -7.27
N ASP A 66 26.30 14.18 -7.44
CA ASP A 66 25.95 13.27 -6.35
C ASP A 66 27.18 12.90 -5.49
N ASP A 67 26.98 12.03 -4.50
CA ASP A 67 28.03 11.58 -3.58
C ASP A 67 29.14 10.76 -4.27
N GLU A 68 28.87 10.23 -5.47
CA GLU A 68 29.84 9.54 -6.33
C GLU A 68 30.52 10.50 -7.33
N ASN A 69 30.29 11.81 -7.19
CA ASN A 69 30.75 12.86 -8.08
C ASN A 69 30.23 12.72 -9.52
N GLN A 70 29.11 12.01 -9.72
CA GLN A 70 28.42 11.92 -11.01
C GLN A 70 27.54 13.16 -11.20
N LYS A 71 27.68 13.78 -12.37
CA LYS A 71 26.90 14.95 -12.73
C LYS A 71 25.47 14.58 -13.09
N ILE A 72 24.50 15.27 -12.49
CA ILE A 72 23.08 15.06 -12.77
C ILE A 72 22.69 15.82 -14.04
N CYS A 73 22.20 15.08 -15.04
CA CYS A 73 21.62 15.64 -16.25
C CYS A 73 20.13 15.96 -16.07
N ILE A 74 19.71 17.14 -16.50
CA ILE A 74 18.31 17.59 -16.47
C ILE A 74 17.88 17.90 -17.91
N PHE A 75 16.79 17.26 -18.35
CA PHE A 75 16.14 17.54 -19.64
C PHE A 75 14.84 18.30 -19.42
N VAL A 76 14.67 19.41 -20.13
CA VAL A 76 13.46 20.23 -20.08
C VAL A 76 12.86 20.33 -21.48
N ASN A 77 11.64 19.86 -21.65
CA ASN A 77 10.95 19.82 -22.94
C ASN A 77 9.58 20.50 -22.85
N LEU A 78 9.15 21.17 -23.91
CA LEU A 78 7.78 21.67 -24.02
C LEU A 78 6.80 20.51 -23.87
N SER A 79 5.72 20.74 -23.15
CA SER A 79 4.72 19.73 -22.87
C SER A 79 3.33 20.35 -22.78
N THR A 80 2.31 19.51 -22.90
CA THR A 80 0.97 19.93 -22.51
C THR A 80 0.89 19.98 -20.98
N ALA A 81 -0.05 20.77 -20.44
CA ALA A 81 -0.30 20.82 -19.01
C ALA A 81 -0.44 19.42 -18.37
N PRO A 82 0.13 19.18 -17.18
CA PRO A 82 0.01 17.91 -16.49
C PRO A 82 -1.45 17.63 -16.13
N TYR A 83 -1.81 16.35 -15.98
CA TYR A 83 -3.19 15.93 -15.77
C TYR A 83 -3.79 16.51 -14.48
N SER A 84 -3.00 16.68 -13.42
CA SER A 84 -3.46 17.32 -12.18
C SER A 84 -3.89 18.78 -12.35
N VAL A 85 -3.40 19.44 -13.40
CA VAL A 85 -3.72 20.83 -13.72
C VAL A 85 -4.81 20.92 -14.77
N LYS A 86 -4.72 20.13 -15.85
CA LYS A 86 -5.71 20.15 -16.95
C LYS A 86 -7.13 19.91 -16.45
N ASN A 87 -7.27 18.97 -15.53
CA ASN A 87 -8.60 18.49 -15.14
C ASN A 87 -9.04 19.07 -13.79
N LYS A 88 -8.41 20.15 -13.33
CA LYS A 88 -8.81 20.82 -12.09
C LYS A 88 -10.12 21.58 -12.30
N LEU A 89 -11.12 21.29 -11.47
CA LEU A 89 -12.38 22.02 -11.50
C LEU A 89 -12.14 23.52 -11.25
N LYS A 90 -12.63 24.36 -12.16
CA LYS A 90 -12.63 25.83 -12.02
C LYS A 90 -13.52 26.23 -10.84
N PRO A 91 -13.31 27.41 -10.23
CA PRO A 91 -14.10 27.86 -9.07
C PRO A 91 -15.62 27.83 -9.30
N GLY A 92 -16.10 28.29 -10.45
CA GLY A 92 -17.54 28.22 -10.78
C GLY A 92 -18.08 26.78 -10.88
N GLN A 93 -17.26 25.85 -11.38
CA GLN A 93 -17.62 24.43 -11.45
C GLN A 93 -17.68 23.80 -10.05
N MET A 94 -16.79 24.22 -9.15
CA MET A 94 -16.79 23.81 -7.75
C MET A 94 -18.08 24.22 -7.03
N GLU A 95 -18.52 25.46 -7.20
CA GLU A 95 -19.77 25.94 -6.60
C GLU A 95 -20.98 25.21 -7.19
N MET A 96 -21.00 24.93 -8.50
CA MET A 96 -22.09 24.16 -9.11
C MET A 96 -22.16 22.72 -8.56
N LEU A 97 -21.00 22.07 -8.43
CA LEU A 97 -20.90 20.73 -7.82
C LEU A 97 -21.44 20.76 -6.38
N LYS A 98 -21.04 21.76 -5.58
CA LYS A 98 -21.52 21.95 -4.21
C LYS A 98 -23.03 22.18 -4.13
N LEU A 99 -23.60 23.04 -4.98
CA LEU A 99 -25.04 23.26 -5.04
C LEU A 99 -25.80 21.98 -5.40
N THR A 100 -25.28 21.21 -6.36
CA THR A 100 -25.85 19.92 -6.76
C THR A 100 -25.82 18.91 -5.62
N MET A 101 -24.71 18.82 -4.89
CA MET A 101 -24.57 17.95 -3.71
C MET A 101 -25.51 18.36 -2.58
N ASN A 102 -25.69 19.66 -2.32
CA ASN A 102 -26.64 20.15 -1.33
C ASN A 102 -28.09 19.74 -1.67
N LYS A 103 -28.49 19.81 -2.95
CA LYS A 103 -29.82 19.35 -3.39
C LYS A 103 -30.02 17.84 -3.21
N ARG A 104 -28.95 17.07 -3.32
CA ARG A 104 -28.94 15.60 -3.19
C ARG A 104 -28.69 15.10 -1.76
N TYR A 105 -28.54 16.02 -0.81
CA TYR A 105 -28.32 15.69 0.59
C TYR A 105 -29.65 15.60 1.33
N ASN A 106 -29.89 14.46 1.97
CA ASN A 106 -31.01 14.26 2.87
C ASN A 106 -30.57 14.55 4.32
N VAL A 107 -31.10 15.63 4.89
CA VAL A 107 -30.77 16.09 6.24
C VAL A 107 -31.23 15.11 7.32
N SER A 108 -32.40 14.48 7.17
CA SER A 108 -32.95 13.60 8.21
C SER A 108 -32.18 12.29 8.35
N GLN A 109 -31.70 11.76 7.23
CA GLN A 109 -30.90 10.53 7.19
C GLN A 109 -29.39 10.78 7.21
N GLN A 110 -28.98 12.05 7.17
CA GLN A 110 -27.59 12.46 6.98
C GLN A 110 -26.94 11.68 5.82
N ALA A 111 -27.66 11.62 4.69
CA ALA A 111 -27.36 10.76 3.56
C ALA A 111 -27.14 11.59 2.31
N LEU A 112 -26.04 11.36 1.60
CA LEU A 112 -25.70 12.04 0.35
C LEU A 112 -25.79 11.08 -0.83
N ASP A 113 -26.68 11.41 -1.78
CA ASP A 113 -26.87 10.59 -2.97
C ASP A 113 -26.11 11.12 -4.19
N LEU A 114 -24.93 10.56 -4.46
CA LEU A 114 -24.14 10.91 -5.64
C LEU A 114 -24.34 9.94 -6.81
N GLN A 115 -25.36 9.09 -6.81
CA GLN A 115 -25.56 8.16 -7.93
C GLN A 115 -25.70 8.90 -9.27
N ASN A 116 -25.07 8.36 -10.31
CA ASN A 116 -25.10 8.91 -11.66
C ASN A 116 -24.86 10.43 -11.71
N LEU A 117 -23.96 10.96 -10.86
CA LEU A 117 -23.76 12.39 -10.69
C LEU A 117 -23.41 13.09 -12.01
N ARG A 118 -22.65 12.42 -12.89
CA ARG A 118 -22.32 12.89 -14.24
C ARG A 118 -23.55 13.31 -15.05
N PHE A 119 -24.70 12.67 -14.82
CA PHE A 119 -25.94 12.89 -15.55
C PHE A 119 -26.94 13.76 -14.78
N ASP A 120 -26.51 14.46 -13.73
CA ASP A 120 -27.39 15.39 -13.02
C ASP A 120 -27.80 16.56 -13.95
N PRO A 121 -29.08 16.92 -14.04
CA PRO A 121 -29.52 18.04 -14.87
C PRO A 121 -28.85 19.38 -14.55
N ASN A 122 -28.49 19.63 -13.28
CA ASN A 122 -27.79 20.86 -12.87
C ASN A 122 -26.33 20.88 -13.36
N LEU A 123 -25.77 19.72 -13.72
CA LEU A 123 -24.40 19.58 -14.22
C LEU A 123 -24.36 19.47 -15.75
N ILE A 124 -25.29 18.76 -16.39
CA ILE A 124 -25.35 18.59 -17.85
C ILE A 124 -25.53 19.94 -18.58
N GLY A 125 -26.33 20.86 -18.01
CA GLY A 125 -26.59 22.17 -18.62
C GLY A 125 -25.39 23.13 -18.57
N SER A 126 -24.34 22.76 -17.85
CA SER A 126 -23.06 23.46 -17.79
C SER A 126 -22.02 22.62 -18.52
N ASP A 127 -21.08 23.24 -19.25
CA ASP A 127 -20.01 22.57 -20.02
C ASP A 127 -18.98 21.86 -19.11
N ILE A 128 -19.45 20.96 -18.23
CA ILE A 128 -18.74 20.36 -17.12
C ILE A 128 -19.03 18.86 -17.08
N ASP A 129 -17.99 18.05 -17.29
CA ASP A 129 -18.08 16.61 -17.16
C ASP A 129 -17.50 16.16 -15.81
N ILE A 130 -18.37 15.91 -14.81
CA ILE A 130 -17.95 15.39 -13.50
C ILE A 130 -17.84 13.87 -13.56
N ILE A 131 -16.62 13.38 -13.77
CA ILE A 131 -16.33 11.94 -13.83
C ILE A 131 -15.68 11.50 -12.52
N LEU A 132 -16.45 10.91 -11.60
CA LEU A 132 -15.95 10.51 -10.28
C LEU A 132 -14.87 9.41 -10.30
N ASN A 133 -14.71 8.67 -11.40
CA ASN A 133 -13.55 7.79 -11.59
C ASN A 133 -12.22 8.53 -11.62
N LEU A 134 -12.22 9.82 -11.98
CA LEU A 134 -11.00 10.60 -12.07
C LEU A 134 -10.71 11.27 -10.73
N ARG A 135 -9.48 11.10 -10.23
CA ARG A 135 -9.06 11.67 -8.93
C ARG A 135 -9.24 13.18 -8.85
N ASN A 136 -9.06 13.91 -9.94
CA ASN A 136 -9.26 15.36 -10.02
C ASN A 136 -10.73 15.79 -9.88
N CYS A 137 -11.70 14.88 -10.05
CA CYS A 137 -13.10 15.13 -9.75
C CYS A 137 -13.46 14.61 -8.35
N MET A 138 -13.01 13.40 -8.00
CA MET A 138 -13.31 12.79 -6.69
C MET A 138 -12.71 13.60 -5.52
N ALA A 139 -11.47 14.08 -5.63
CA ALA A 139 -10.83 14.83 -4.54
C ALA A 139 -11.58 16.13 -4.21
N PRO A 140 -11.99 16.97 -5.19
CA PRO A 140 -12.93 18.05 -4.94
C PRO A 140 -14.25 17.64 -4.31
N THR A 141 -14.87 16.54 -4.77
CA THR A 141 -16.11 16.01 -4.19
C THR A 141 -15.93 15.68 -2.71
N LEU A 142 -14.86 14.97 -2.35
CA LEU A 142 -14.53 14.65 -0.95
C LEU A 142 -14.22 15.92 -0.12
N LYS A 143 -13.60 16.92 -0.73
CA LYS A 143 -13.34 18.21 -0.08
C LYS A 143 -14.62 18.99 0.22
N ILE A 144 -15.62 18.90 -0.66
CA ILE A 144 -16.96 19.45 -0.39
C ILE A 144 -17.61 18.66 0.74
N ILE A 145 -17.51 17.32 0.74
CA ILE A 145 -18.04 16.49 1.82
C ILE A 145 -17.47 16.87 3.19
N GLU A 146 -16.15 16.95 3.31
CA GLU A 146 -15.46 17.34 4.54
C GLU A 146 -15.96 18.68 5.10
N ARG A 147 -16.21 19.66 4.23
CA ARG A 147 -16.54 21.03 4.63
C ARG A 147 -18.03 21.28 4.85
N ASN A 148 -18.87 20.62 4.06
CA ASN A 148 -20.31 20.92 3.99
C ASN A 148 -21.16 19.84 4.65
N PHE A 149 -20.67 18.60 4.75
CA PHE A 149 -21.40 17.47 5.32
C PHE A 149 -20.55 16.74 6.38
N PRO A 150 -20.07 17.42 7.44
CA PRO A 150 -19.18 16.80 8.44
C PRO A 150 -19.85 15.68 9.25
N GLU A 151 -21.18 15.69 9.34
CA GLU A 151 -21.99 14.68 10.03
C GLU A 151 -22.52 13.58 9.09
N LEU A 152 -21.98 13.47 7.87
CA LEU A 152 -22.43 12.50 6.88
C LEU A 152 -22.33 11.06 7.42
N LEU A 153 -23.46 10.34 7.40
CA LEU A 153 -23.56 8.94 7.84
C LEU A 153 -23.70 7.96 6.68
N SER A 154 -24.35 8.37 5.58
CA SER A 154 -24.61 7.49 4.43
C SER A 154 -24.17 8.13 3.12
N LEU A 155 -23.44 7.39 2.30
CA LEU A 155 -22.93 7.87 1.01
C LEU A 155 -23.25 6.88 -0.10
N ASN A 156 -23.89 7.36 -1.17
CA ASN A 156 -24.16 6.58 -2.37
C ASN A 156 -23.25 7.00 -3.53
N LEU A 157 -22.48 6.06 -4.07
CA LEU A 157 -21.47 6.25 -5.12
C LEU A 157 -21.66 5.31 -6.32
N CYS A 158 -22.90 4.93 -6.64
CA CYS A 158 -23.22 4.21 -7.89
C CYS A 158 -22.92 5.07 -9.14
N ASN A 159 -21.67 5.04 -9.62
CA ASN A 159 -21.13 5.93 -10.65
C ASN A 159 -20.24 5.21 -11.69
N ARG A 160 -20.43 3.90 -11.86
CA ARG A 160 -19.60 3.05 -12.76
C ARG A 160 -18.12 3.12 -12.40
N LEU A 161 -17.81 3.09 -11.11
CA LEU A 161 -16.45 3.16 -10.60
C LEU A 161 -15.67 1.88 -10.93
N TYR A 162 -14.48 1.98 -11.50
CA TYR A 162 -13.61 0.81 -11.76
C TYR A 162 -12.45 0.69 -10.75
N GLN A 163 -12.10 1.79 -10.08
CA GLN A 163 -11.06 1.87 -9.06
C GLN A 163 -11.49 2.80 -7.92
N LEU A 164 -10.99 2.54 -6.71
CA LEU A 164 -11.25 3.32 -5.50
C LEU A 164 -10.05 4.17 -5.03
N ASP A 165 -8.98 4.30 -5.83
CA ASP A 165 -7.81 5.13 -5.46
C ASP A 165 -8.17 6.59 -5.24
N GLY A 166 -9.12 7.13 -6.01
CA GLY A 166 -9.61 8.50 -5.82
C GLY A 166 -10.44 8.65 -4.53
N LEU A 167 -10.99 7.55 -4.01
CA LEU A 167 -11.86 7.53 -2.84
C LEU A 167 -11.08 7.27 -1.54
N SER A 168 -9.80 6.87 -1.58
CA SER A 168 -9.02 6.48 -0.40
C SER A 168 -9.05 7.51 0.73
N ASP A 169 -9.07 8.79 0.37
CA ASP A 169 -9.00 9.91 1.31
C ASP A 169 -10.31 10.08 2.11
N ILE A 170 -11.38 9.32 1.78
CA ILE A 170 -12.67 9.35 2.49
C ILE A 170 -12.54 9.01 3.97
N ILE A 171 -11.55 8.18 4.35
CA ILE A 171 -11.33 7.76 5.74
C ILE A 171 -11.07 8.98 6.62
N GLU A 172 -10.34 9.97 6.10
CA GLU A 172 -10.05 11.24 6.78
C GLU A 172 -11.16 12.27 6.56
N LYS A 173 -11.72 12.32 5.34
CA LYS A 173 -12.67 13.37 4.92
C LYS A 173 -14.09 13.17 5.42
N ALA A 174 -14.50 11.92 5.68
CA ALA A 174 -15.85 11.58 6.14
C ALA A 174 -15.80 10.37 7.10
N PRO A 175 -15.12 10.49 8.26
CA PRO A 175 -14.88 9.37 9.17
C PRO A 175 -16.16 8.82 9.84
N LYS A 176 -17.26 9.58 9.80
CA LYS A 176 -18.55 9.23 10.42
C LYS A 176 -19.42 8.36 9.51
N VAL A 177 -19.04 8.16 8.25
CA VAL A 177 -19.79 7.33 7.29
C VAL A 177 -19.89 5.89 7.81
N LYS A 178 -21.13 5.40 7.94
CA LYS A 178 -21.50 4.06 8.39
C LYS A 178 -22.15 3.25 7.27
N THR A 179 -22.79 3.89 6.31
CA THR A 179 -23.42 3.24 5.16
C THR A 179 -22.73 3.70 3.89
N LEU A 180 -22.22 2.76 3.10
CA LEU A 180 -21.59 3.04 1.82
C LEU A 180 -22.21 2.19 0.71
N ASN A 181 -22.77 2.85 -0.30
CA ASN A 181 -23.30 2.16 -1.47
C ASN A 181 -22.34 2.29 -2.67
N LEU A 182 -21.75 1.16 -3.05
CA LEU A 182 -20.88 1.02 -4.23
C LEU A 182 -21.48 0.04 -5.25
N SER A 183 -22.79 -0.24 -5.18
CA SER A 183 -23.47 -1.13 -6.12
C SER A 183 -23.40 -0.60 -7.56
N LYS A 184 -23.58 -1.50 -8.53
CA LYS A 184 -23.63 -1.20 -9.98
C LYS A 184 -22.42 -0.39 -10.48
N ASN A 185 -21.27 -0.61 -9.85
CA ASN A 185 -19.98 -0.13 -10.30
C ASN A 185 -19.28 -1.22 -11.14
N LYS A 186 -18.03 -1.00 -11.52
CA LYS A 186 -17.21 -1.91 -12.33
C LYS A 186 -15.97 -2.39 -11.57
N LEU A 187 -16.10 -2.59 -10.26
CA LEU A 187 -15.00 -3.03 -9.42
C LEU A 187 -14.71 -4.52 -9.68
N GLU A 188 -13.53 -4.83 -10.21
CA GLU A 188 -13.14 -6.19 -10.62
C GLU A 188 -12.53 -7.01 -9.47
N SER A 189 -11.94 -6.35 -8.48
CA SER A 189 -11.22 -7.00 -7.40
C SER A 189 -11.59 -6.38 -6.05
N ALA A 190 -11.72 -7.22 -5.05
CA ALA A 190 -11.87 -6.75 -3.67
C ALA A 190 -10.64 -6.06 -3.10
N TRP A 191 -9.49 -6.13 -3.77
CA TRP A 191 -8.34 -5.28 -3.45
C TRP A 191 -8.72 -3.79 -3.43
N GLU A 192 -9.69 -3.40 -4.26
CA GLU A 192 -10.24 -2.04 -4.27
C GLU A 192 -10.87 -1.66 -2.92
N LEU A 193 -11.58 -2.59 -2.27
CA LEU A 193 -12.17 -2.36 -0.94
C LEU A 193 -11.10 -2.13 0.13
N GLY A 194 -9.92 -2.73 -0.04
CA GLY A 194 -8.76 -2.50 0.81
C GLY A 194 -8.35 -1.03 0.91
N LYS A 195 -8.65 -0.22 -0.13
CA LYS A 195 -8.35 1.23 -0.16
C LYS A 195 -9.24 2.06 0.76
N VAL A 196 -10.40 1.51 1.15
CA VAL A 196 -11.38 2.17 2.03
C VAL A 196 -11.64 1.40 3.32
N LYS A 197 -10.85 0.35 3.63
CA LYS A 197 -11.01 -0.50 4.82
C LYS A 197 -10.95 0.24 6.16
N GLY A 198 -10.42 1.47 6.18
CA GLY A 198 -10.36 2.30 7.39
C GLY A 198 -11.73 2.80 7.86
N LEU A 199 -12.76 2.72 7.01
CA LEU A 199 -14.13 3.11 7.36
C LEU A 199 -14.76 2.10 8.31
N LYS A 200 -15.45 2.60 9.35
CA LYS A 200 -16.18 1.78 10.33
C LYS A 200 -17.62 1.53 9.85
N LEU A 201 -17.74 0.89 8.68
CA LEU A 201 -19.02 0.64 8.04
C LEU A 201 -19.87 -0.35 8.84
N LYS A 202 -21.17 -0.07 8.90
CA LYS A 202 -22.23 -0.97 9.37
C LYS A 202 -22.99 -1.58 8.18
N GLU A 203 -23.12 -0.85 7.08
CA GLU A 203 -23.85 -1.28 5.89
C GLU A 203 -23.02 -1.01 4.63
N LEU A 204 -22.94 -1.99 3.75
CA LEU A 204 -22.20 -1.92 2.49
C LEU A 204 -23.02 -2.55 1.37
N TRP A 205 -23.05 -1.90 0.22
CA TRP A 205 -23.69 -2.42 -0.99
C TRP A 205 -22.65 -2.56 -2.10
N LEU A 206 -22.51 -3.76 -2.65
CA LEU A 206 -21.60 -4.15 -3.72
C LEU A 206 -22.31 -4.80 -4.91
N GLU A 207 -23.60 -5.12 -4.80
CA GLU A 207 -24.37 -5.80 -5.84
C GLU A 207 -24.16 -5.20 -7.24
N GLY A 208 -23.99 -6.04 -8.25
CA GLY A 208 -23.77 -5.61 -9.64
C GLY A 208 -22.34 -5.20 -9.99
N ASN A 209 -21.36 -5.44 -9.10
CA ASN A 209 -19.94 -5.36 -9.44
C ASN A 209 -19.38 -6.71 -9.90
N PRO A 210 -18.41 -6.74 -10.84
CA PRO A 210 -17.76 -7.99 -11.26
C PRO A 210 -17.11 -8.78 -10.11
N LEU A 211 -16.57 -8.10 -9.08
CA LEU A 211 -15.94 -8.75 -7.93
C LEU A 211 -16.88 -9.71 -7.19
N CYS A 212 -18.20 -9.48 -7.23
CA CYS A 212 -19.19 -10.32 -6.55
C CYS A 212 -19.18 -11.78 -7.05
N SER A 213 -18.68 -12.03 -8.26
CA SER A 213 -18.56 -13.39 -8.82
C SER A 213 -17.37 -14.19 -8.28
N THR A 214 -16.37 -13.50 -7.71
CA THR A 214 -15.08 -14.09 -7.34
C THR A 214 -14.79 -14.09 -5.85
N PHE A 215 -15.56 -13.33 -5.08
CA PHE A 215 -15.18 -12.95 -3.72
C PHE A 215 -16.16 -13.48 -2.68
N SER A 216 -15.64 -14.00 -1.56
CA SER A 216 -16.44 -14.54 -0.47
C SER A 216 -16.78 -13.49 0.58
N ASP A 217 -17.93 -13.63 1.23
CA ASP A 217 -18.37 -12.76 2.33
C ASP A 217 -17.34 -12.65 3.46
N HIS A 218 -16.57 -13.72 3.71
CA HIS A 218 -15.49 -13.74 4.69
C HIS A 218 -14.43 -12.67 4.42
N ALA A 219 -14.01 -12.51 3.17
CA ALA A 219 -12.95 -11.57 2.84
C ALA A 219 -13.45 -10.11 2.82
N ILE A 220 -14.77 -9.89 2.69
CA ILE A 220 -15.40 -8.57 2.91
C ILE A 220 -15.39 -8.24 4.40
N ARG A 221 -15.71 -9.22 5.27
CA ARG A 221 -15.64 -9.06 6.73
C ARG A 221 -14.21 -8.78 7.22
N ASP A 222 -13.18 -9.34 6.59
CA ASP A 222 -11.79 -9.03 6.92
C ASP A 222 -11.45 -7.55 6.67
N CYS A 223 -12.09 -6.92 5.68
CA CYS A 223 -11.95 -5.50 5.39
C CYS A 223 -12.82 -4.64 6.32
N PHE A 224 -14.04 -5.10 6.65
CA PHE A 224 -15.01 -4.38 7.46
C PHE A 224 -15.55 -5.27 8.59
N PRO A 225 -14.80 -5.46 9.69
CA PRO A 225 -15.19 -6.40 10.76
C PRO A 225 -16.42 -5.96 11.57
N LYS A 226 -16.83 -4.70 11.43
CA LYS A 226 -18.03 -4.12 12.10
C LYS A 226 -19.27 -4.10 11.20
N LEU A 227 -19.18 -4.71 10.01
CA LEU A 227 -20.26 -4.74 9.04
C LEU A 227 -21.39 -5.65 9.54
N LEU A 228 -22.61 -5.10 9.56
CA LEU A 228 -23.83 -5.77 9.99
C LEU A 228 -24.73 -6.14 8.81
N CYS A 229 -24.65 -5.39 7.71
CA CYS A 229 -25.47 -5.61 6.52
C CYS A 229 -24.62 -5.53 5.25
N LEU A 230 -24.75 -6.53 4.38
CA LEU A 230 -24.14 -6.58 3.05
C LEU A 230 -25.24 -6.81 2.02
N ASP A 231 -25.40 -5.89 1.07
CA ASP A 231 -26.41 -5.98 -0.01
C ASP A 231 -27.84 -6.23 0.52
N GLY A 232 -28.19 -5.58 1.63
CA GLY A 232 -29.49 -5.74 2.30
C GLY A 232 -29.64 -7.03 3.12
N ARG A 233 -28.63 -7.91 3.13
CA ARG A 233 -28.61 -9.13 3.94
C ARG A 233 -27.94 -8.88 5.27
N GLU A 234 -28.64 -9.21 6.36
CA GLU A 234 -28.04 -9.21 7.69
C GLU A 234 -26.94 -10.26 7.77
N LEU A 235 -25.76 -9.81 8.16
CA LEU A 235 -24.62 -10.64 8.46
C LEU A 235 -24.74 -11.10 9.91
N SER A 236 -24.52 -12.40 10.15
CA SER A 236 -24.39 -12.94 11.51
C SER A 236 -23.47 -12.03 12.35
N ALA A 237 -23.91 -11.65 13.55
CA ALA A 237 -23.20 -10.70 14.39
C ALA A 237 -21.70 -11.04 14.43
N PRO A 238 -20.80 -10.04 14.37
CA PRO A 238 -19.38 -10.27 14.64
C PRO A 238 -19.30 -11.06 15.94
N MET A 239 -18.57 -12.17 15.98
CA MET A 239 -18.29 -12.84 17.25
C MET A 239 -17.56 -11.82 18.12
N ILE A 240 -18.31 -11.14 18.99
CA ILE A 240 -17.75 -10.35 20.08
C ILE A 240 -17.21 -11.42 21.03
N VAL A 241 -15.96 -11.81 20.82
CA VAL A 241 -15.20 -12.36 21.94
C VAL A 241 -14.98 -11.17 22.84
N ASP A 242 -15.87 -11.03 23.83
CA ASP A 242 -15.74 -10.06 24.90
C ASP A 242 -14.50 -10.47 25.71
N ILE A 243 -13.34 -9.99 25.29
CA ILE A 243 -12.10 -10.05 26.08
C ILE A 243 -12.18 -8.86 27.04
N GLY A 244 -13.06 -8.99 28.03
CA GLY A 244 -12.99 -8.22 29.25
C GLY A 244 -11.76 -8.67 30.05
N SER A 245 -10.78 -7.78 30.17
CA SER A 245 -9.83 -7.69 31.29
C SER A 245 -9.22 -9.01 31.83
N SER A 246 -8.17 -9.49 31.15
CA SER A 246 -6.90 -9.94 31.74
C SER A 246 -6.06 -10.53 30.63
N GLU A 247 -5.17 -9.73 30.05
CA GLU A 247 -4.02 -10.27 29.33
C GLU A 247 -3.07 -10.90 30.36
N ILE A 248 -3.46 -12.05 30.93
CA ILE A 248 -2.46 -13.04 31.30
C ILE A 248 -2.01 -13.61 29.97
N MET A 249 -0.88 -13.09 29.50
CA MET A 249 -0.12 -13.67 28.41
C MET A 249 -0.04 -15.17 28.67
N LYS A 250 -0.74 -15.99 27.85
CA LYS A 250 -0.63 -17.44 27.97
C LYS A 250 0.88 -17.75 27.82
N PRO A 251 1.49 -18.52 28.74
CA PRO A 251 2.88 -18.92 28.57
C PRO A 251 3.06 -19.47 27.17
N CYS A 252 4.08 -19.00 26.45
CA CYS A 252 4.43 -19.51 25.14
C CYS A 252 4.70 -21.00 25.30
N LYS A 253 3.70 -21.85 25.02
CA LYS A 253 3.87 -23.29 25.06
C LYS A 253 4.49 -23.67 23.73
N GLU A 254 5.67 -24.28 23.78
CA GLU A 254 6.17 -25.13 22.71
C GLU A 254 5.23 -26.32 22.57
N SER A 255 4.09 -26.12 21.92
CA SER A 255 3.16 -27.21 21.63
C SER A 255 2.85 -27.18 20.15
N TYR A 256 3.84 -27.57 19.35
CA TYR A 256 3.56 -28.10 18.02
C TYR A 256 2.72 -29.37 18.20
N THR A 257 1.45 -29.30 17.84
CA THR A 257 0.53 -30.44 17.77
C THR A 257 0.44 -30.99 16.34
N GLY A 258 1.48 -30.80 15.53
CA GLY A 258 1.54 -31.33 14.17
C GLY A 258 2.26 -32.68 14.09
N SER A 259 2.21 -33.29 12.90
CA SER A 259 2.80 -34.61 12.64
C SER A 259 4.33 -34.61 12.77
N GLU A 260 4.89 -35.54 13.56
CA GLU A 260 6.35 -35.74 13.71
C GLU A 260 7.04 -36.00 12.37
N ILE A 261 6.32 -36.58 11.41
CA ILE A 261 6.80 -36.82 10.04
C ILE A 261 7.09 -35.49 9.32
N LEU A 262 6.20 -34.50 9.44
CA LEU A 262 6.37 -33.19 8.81
C LEU A 262 7.50 -32.40 9.44
N LYS A 263 7.62 -32.48 10.77
CA LYS A 263 8.77 -31.93 11.49
C LYS A 263 10.08 -32.54 10.98
N SER A 264 10.12 -33.86 10.74
CA SER A 264 11.31 -34.51 10.16
C SER A 264 11.61 -34.03 8.74
N ILE A 265 10.60 -33.86 7.87
CA ILE A 265 10.78 -33.42 6.49
C ILE A 265 11.28 -31.98 6.42
N VAL A 266 10.74 -31.09 7.26
CA VAL A 266 11.17 -29.69 7.34
C VAL A 266 12.60 -29.58 7.86
N LEU A 267 12.94 -30.32 8.92
CA LEU A 267 14.30 -30.36 9.45
C LEU A 267 15.29 -30.95 8.43
N GLN A 268 14.89 -31.99 7.72
CA GLN A 268 15.70 -32.60 6.66
C GLN A 268 15.91 -31.63 5.49
N PHE A 269 14.90 -30.86 5.11
CA PHE A 269 15.02 -29.80 4.09
C PHE A 269 15.98 -28.69 4.54
N LEU A 270 15.90 -28.25 5.79
CA LEU A 270 16.82 -27.25 6.36
C LEU A 270 18.27 -27.76 6.42
N GLN A 271 18.46 -29.07 6.55
CA GLN A 271 19.77 -29.74 6.59
C GLN A 271 20.33 -30.07 5.20
N GLN A 272 19.59 -29.86 4.09
CA GLN A 272 20.11 -30.13 2.76
C GLN A 272 21.26 -29.18 2.37
N SER A 273 22.35 -29.79 1.89
CA SER A 273 23.69 -29.23 1.70
C SER A 273 23.81 -28.03 0.74
N SER A 274 22.75 -27.69 0.00
CA SER A 274 22.70 -26.48 -0.83
C SER A 274 22.65 -25.18 -0.04
N PHE A 275 22.28 -25.21 1.24
CA PHE A 275 22.28 -24.02 2.11
C PHE A 275 23.61 -23.79 2.84
N CYS A 276 24.52 -24.79 2.90
CA CYS A 276 25.80 -24.68 3.61
C CYS A 276 26.74 -23.58 3.08
N LYS A 277 26.55 -23.07 1.85
CA LYS A 277 27.42 -22.03 1.26
C LYS A 277 27.30 -20.63 1.89
N TYR A 278 26.27 -20.38 2.70
CA TYR A 278 25.99 -19.05 3.26
C TYR A 278 26.62 -18.82 4.65
N PHE A 279 27.32 -19.81 5.21
CA PHE A 279 27.75 -19.80 6.60
C PHE A 279 29.23 -19.42 6.75
N LYS A 280 29.51 -18.20 7.24
CA LYS A 280 30.66 -17.87 8.12
C LYS A 280 30.60 -16.41 8.60
N ASP A 281 30.45 -16.28 9.92
CA ASP A 281 30.64 -15.15 10.83
C ASP A 281 29.57 -14.03 10.89
N SER A 282 29.25 -13.63 12.13
CA SER A 282 28.10 -12.81 12.54
C SER A 282 28.44 -11.33 12.74
N ARG A 283 27.55 -10.43 12.27
CA ARG A 283 27.06 -9.23 13.00
C ARG A 283 26.00 -8.40 12.25
N ASN A 284 24.85 -8.20 12.92
CA ASN A 284 23.86 -7.10 12.89
C ASN A 284 23.60 -6.29 11.60
N ILE A 285 22.35 -6.31 11.11
CA ILE A 285 21.84 -5.39 10.07
C ILE A 285 20.56 -4.65 10.52
N LYS A 286 20.55 -3.35 10.20
CA LYS A 286 19.54 -2.30 10.47
C LYS A 286 18.11 -2.66 10.04
N MET A 287 17.13 -2.20 10.84
CA MET A 287 15.72 -2.11 10.44
C MET A 287 15.50 -1.12 9.29
N LEU A 288 14.97 -1.59 8.16
CA LEU A 288 14.39 -0.75 7.13
C LEU A 288 12.91 -0.49 7.44
N LYS A 289 12.58 0.75 7.80
CA LYS A 289 11.23 1.18 8.20
C LYS A 289 10.25 1.37 7.02
N ASN A 290 10.73 1.27 5.77
CA ASN A 290 9.93 1.57 4.58
C ASN A 290 9.32 0.28 3.95
N PRO A 291 7.98 0.09 4.00
CA PRO A 291 7.31 -1.10 3.47
C PRO A 291 7.40 -1.27 1.95
N TYR A 292 7.64 -0.17 1.22
CA TYR A 292 7.73 -0.17 -0.25
C TYR A 292 9.09 -0.69 -0.72
N LEU A 293 10.18 -0.24 -0.10
CA LEU A 293 11.53 -0.76 -0.32
C LEU A 293 11.65 -2.25 0.07
N GLN A 294 10.99 -2.64 1.17
CA GLN A 294 10.93 -4.03 1.61
C GLN A 294 10.24 -4.94 0.57
N ARG A 295 9.14 -4.47 -0.05
CA ARG A 295 8.45 -5.20 -1.12
C ARG A 295 9.20 -5.19 -2.45
N GLN A 296 9.95 -4.14 -2.75
CA GLN A 296 10.71 -4.04 -3.99
C GLN A 296 11.85 -5.06 -4.01
N LEU A 297 12.53 -5.26 -2.88
CA LEU A 297 13.55 -6.29 -2.72
C LEU A 297 12.98 -7.72 -2.77
N LEU A 298 11.75 -7.93 -2.28
CA LEU A 298 11.05 -9.23 -2.32
C LEU A 298 10.39 -9.56 -3.69
N LYS A 299 10.38 -8.63 -4.65
CA LYS A 299 9.62 -8.77 -5.91
C LYS A 299 10.44 -9.13 -7.16
N HIS A 300 11.67 -9.63 -7.04
CA HIS A 300 12.37 -10.20 -8.20
C HIS A 300 11.98 -11.66 -8.46
N THR A 301 11.02 -11.83 -9.38
CA THR A 301 10.57 -13.10 -9.95
C THR A 301 11.64 -13.71 -10.88
N LYS A 302 11.95 -15.00 -10.63
CA LYS A 302 12.53 -16.00 -11.55
C LYS A 302 13.51 -15.48 -12.61
N HIS A 303 14.73 -15.15 -12.19
CA HIS A 303 15.90 -15.13 -13.08
C HIS A 303 17.08 -15.80 -12.36
N PRO A 304 17.98 -16.53 -13.05
CA PRO A 304 19.18 -17.12 -12.45
C PRO A 304 20.11 -16.10 -11.78
N GLN A 305 19.93 -14.80 -12.05
CA GLN A 305 20.59 -13.67 -11.39
C GLN A 305 20.29 -13.54 -9.88
N ASN A 306 19.35 -14.30 -9.31
CA ASN A 306 19.11 -14.29 -7.86
C ASN A 306 20.23 -14.96 -7.07
N VAL A 307 20.91 -15.98 -7.60
CA VAL A 307 22.09 -16.55 -6.94
C VAL A 307 23.20 -15.51 -6.91
N ASP A 308 23.38 -14.76 -8.01
CA ASP A 308 24.35 -13.68 -8.11
C ASP A 308 23.99 -12.49 -7.20
N SER A 309 22.70 -12.17 -7.05
CA SER A 309 22.22 -11.10 -6.17
C SER A 309 22.30 -11.47 -4.68
N LEU A 310 22.05 -12.74 -4.33
CA LEU A 310 22.27 -13.28 -2.99
C LEU A 310 23.77 -13.36 -2.67
N SER A 311 24.63 -13.57 -3.66
CA SER A 311 26.09 -13.54 -3.48
C SER A 311 26.64 -12.14 -3.20
N ALA A 312 25.89 -11.10 -3.57
CA ALA A 312 26.21 -9.70 -3.28
C ALA A 312 25.75 -9.26 -1.88
N TRP A 313 25.03 -10.11 -1.13
CA TRP A 313 24.62 -9.80 0.23
C TRP A 313 25.74 -10.08 1.24
N PRO A 314 25.74 -9.40 2.40
CA PRO A 314 26.61 -9.78 3.51
C PRO A 314 26.30 -11.22 3.93
N LYS A 315 27.34 -12.00 4.19
CA LYS A 315 27.19 -13.37 4.69
C LYS A 315 26.47 -13.35 6.05
N THR A 316 25.48 -14.22 6.23
CA THR A 316 24.71 -14.34 7.47
C THR A 316 24.79 -15.75 8.03
N GLN A 317 24.91 -15.88 9.35
CA GLN A 317 24.97 -17.16 10.04
C GLN A 317 23.72 -17.33 10.92
N HIS A 318 23.09 -18.49 10.85
CA HIS A 318 21.88 -18.82 11.59
C HIS A 318 22.15 -20.05 12.47
N ASP A 319 21.73 -20.01 13.73
CA ASP A 319 21.69 -21.20 14.57
C ASP A 319 20.42 -21.99 14.24
N LEU A 320 20.59 -23.16 13.63
CA LEU A 320 19.46 -24.01 13.22
C LEU A 320 18.73 -24.62 14.43
N SER A 321 19.42 -24.79 15.57
CA SER A 321 18.82 -25.34 16.78
C SER A 321 17.87 -24.37 17.47
N SER A 322 17.98 -23.07 17.16
CA SER A 322 17.11 -22.01 17.67
C SER A 322 16.00 -21.59 16.71
N ILE A 323 15.86 -22.25 15.56
CA ILE A 323 14.82 -21.90 14.58
C ILE A 323 13.48 -22.48 15.04
N LEU A 324 12.57 -21.59 15.42
CA LEU A 324 11.16 -21.94 15.60
C LEU A 324 10.47 -21.92 14.24
N VAL A 325 9.91 -23.07 13.85
CA VAL A 325 9.15 -23.20 12.61
C VAL A 325 7.67 -23.38 12.92
N ASP A 326 6.88 -22.36 12.62
CA ASP A 326 5.43 -22.43 12.71
C ASP A 326 4.81 -22.79 11.35
N MET A 327 4.05 -23.89 11.33
CA MET A 327 3.34 -24.33 10.13
C MET A 327 1.92 -23.77 10.12
N TRP A 328 1.72 -22.70 9.35
CA TRP A 328 0.48 -21.91 9.37
C TRP A 328 -0.74 -22.65 8.78
N CYS A 329 -0.57 -23.49 7.75
CA CYS A 329 -1.66 -24.27 7.16
C CYS A 329 -1.19 -25.57 6.47
N GLN A 330 -2.01 -26.62 6.52
CA GLN A 330 -1.79 -27.90 5.84
C GLN A 330 -3.01 -28.25 4.97
N THR A 331 -2.78 -28.54 3.68
CA THR A 331 -3.79 -29.07 2.76
C THR A 331 -3.20 -30.24 1.95
N VAL A 332 -4.05 -31.10 1.38
CA VAL A 332 -3.60 -32.29 0.61
C VAL A 332 -2.70 -31.89 -0.57
N GLY A 333 -2.92 -30.73 -1.18
CA GLY A 333 -2.09 -30.19 -2.27
C GLY A 333 -0.78 -29.50 -1.85
N THR A 334 -0.48 -29.41 -0.55
CA THR A 334 0.76 -28.80 -0.02
C THR A 334 1.70 -29.83 0.63
N CYS A 335 1.39 -31.11 0.57
CA CYS A 335 2.23 -32.17 1.13
C CYS A 335 3.32 -32.58 0.13
N PHE A 336 4.58 -32.51 0.55
CA PHE A 336 5.69 -33.16 -0.16
C PHE A 336 5.57 -34.67 0.03
N LEU A 337 5.04 -35.37 -0.96
CA LEU A 337 5.08 -36.83 -0.97
C LEU A 337 6.45 -37.29 -1.50
N PRO A 338 7.14 -38.21 -0.81
CA PRO A 338 8.40 -38.77 -1.30
C PRO A 338 8.11 -39.83 -2.38
N TRP A 339 8.56 -39.52 -3.60
CA TRP A 339 8.83 -40.43 -4.73
C TRP A 339 7.68 -41.17 -5.44
N ALA A 340 7.51 -40.85 -6.74
CA ALA A 340 7.44 -41.81 -7.84
C ALA A 340 7.62 -41.09 -9.21
N ASP A 341 8.76 -41.33 -9.86
CA ASP A 341 9.08 -41.31 -11.31
C ASP A 341 8.78 -40.10 -12.25
N PRO A 342 9.47 -39.99 -13.42
CA PRO A 342 9.92 -38.73 -13.98
C PRO A 342 9.08 -38.29 -15.17
N GLU A 343 7.81 -37.93 -14.95
CA GLU A 343 7.01 -37.20 -15.95
C GLU A 343 6.15 -36.14 -15.28
N SER A 344 6.74 -34.99 -14.95
CA SER A 344 6.01 -33.94 -14.23
C SER A 344 6.63 -32.54 -14.42
N GLN A 345 6.84 -32.13 -15.68
CA GLN A 345 7.08 -30.71 -15.99
C GLN A 345 5.84 -29.81 -15.83
N ARG A 346 4.70 -30.34 -15.37
CA ARG A 346 3.44 -29.57 -15.23
C ARG A 346 3.07 -29.15 -13.80
N TRP A 347 3.79 -29.57 -12.76
CA TRP A 347 3.40 -29.29 -11.36
C TRP A 347 4.24 -28.21 -10.66
N TRP A 348 5.35 -27.76 -11.27
CA TRP A 348 6.20 -26.68 -10.72
C TRP A 348 5.56 -25.29 -10.74
N CYS A 349 4.44 -25.11 -11.46
CA CYS A 349 3.77 -23.81 -11.58
C CYS A 349 2.83 -23.48 -10.40
N LEU A 350 2.34 -24.47 -9.64
CA LEU A 350 1.34 -24.23 -8.59
C LEU A 350 1.95 -23.89 -7.23
N LEU A 351 3.15 -24.35 -6.90
CA LEU A 351 3.80 -24.06 -5.60
C LEU A 351 4.32 -22.61 -5.46
N SER A 352 4.69 -21.97 -6.58
CA SER A 352 5.33 -20.65 -6.53
C SER A 352 4.36 -19.49 -6.28
N LEU A 353 3.05 -19.72 -6.40
CA LEU A 353 2.03 -18.67 -6.25
C LEU A 353 1.57 -18.49 -4.79
N LYS A 354 1.54 -19.55 -3.97
CA LYS A 354 1.03 -19.46 -2.59
C LYS A 354 2.03 -18.97 -1.54
N TRP A 355 3.34 -19.10 -1.77
CA TRP A 355 4.34 -18.62 -0.80
C TRP A 355 4.45 -17.08 -0.74
N LYS A 356 3.90 -16.36 -1.71
CA LYS A 356 4.07 -14.91 -1.83
C LYS A 356 3.25 -14.09 -0.82
N ASP A 357 2.32 -14.72 -0.10
CA ASP A 357 1.32 -13.99 0.71
C ASP A 357 1.46 -14.11 2.24
N SER A 358 2.38 -14.91 2.78
CA SER A 358 2.28 -15.33 4.20
C SER A 358 3.42 -14.97 5.16
N LEU A 359 4.31 -14.02 4.84
CA LEU A 359 5.30 -13.54 5.84
C LEU A 359 5.12 -12.07 6.18
N ARG A 360 4.43 -11.82 7.31
CA ARG A 360 4.59 -10.63 8.15
C ARG A 360 5.00 -11.11 9.54
N VAL A 361 6.23 -10.84 9.95
CA VAL A 361 6.65 -11.00 11.35
C VAL A 361 7.21 -9.65 11.83
N LEU A 362 6.65 -9.17 12.94
CA LEU A 362 7.08 -8.01 13.72
C LEU A 362 7.76 -8.53 14.98
N PHE A 363 8.92 -7.97 15.37
CA PHE A 363 9.52 -8.18 16.70
C PHE A 363 9.67 -6.84 17.41
N SER A 364 9.21 -6.81 18.68
CA SER A 364 9.43 -5.74 19.66
C SER A 364 10.47 -6.21 20.68
N PRO A 365 11.33 -5.34 21.24
CA PRO A 365 12.38 -5.76 22.17
C PRO A 365 11.85 -6.00 23.59
N SER A 366 12.45 -6.96 24.30
CA SER A 366 12.27 -7.19 25.74
C SER A 366 13.61 -6.96 26.46
N PRO A 367 13.64 -6.48 27.73
CA PRO A 367 14.86 -6.13 28.44
C PRO A 367 15.65 -7.39 28.82
N GLY A 368 16.98 -7.34 28.65
CA GLY A 368 17.86 -8.49 28.82
C GLY A 368 17.93 -9.05 30.25
N PRO A 369 18.28 -10.35 30.41
CA PRO A 369 18.51 -10.91 31.73
C PRO A 369 19.90 -10.54 32.25
N SER A 370 19.86 -10.04 33.48
CA SER A 370 20.91 -9.98 34.50
C SER A 370 22.01 -11.04 34.40
N SER A 371 23.25 -10.59 34.50
CA SER A 371 24.42 -11.40 34.83
C SER A 371 24.43 -11.77 36.33
N LEU A 372 24.56 -13.06 36.65
CA LEU A 372 24.94 -13.60 37.97
C LEU A 372 26.21 -14.46 37.79
N PRO A 373 26.96 -14.81 38.85
CA PRO A 373 27.52 -13.99 39.92
C PRO A 373 29.07 -14.06 39.90
N LEU A 374 29.77 -13.03 40.37
CA LEU A 374 31.22 -13.10 40.65
C LEU A 374 31.43 -13.13 42.17
N ALA A 375 32.33 -14.02 42.57
CA ALA A 375 32.59 -14.45 43.93
C ALA A 375 33.02 -13.32 44.88
N ALA A 376 32.62 -13.47 46.14
CA ALA A 376 33.03 -12.65 47.26
C ALA A 376 34.53 -12.81 47.57
N VAL A 377 35.20 -11.68 47.75
CA VAL A 377 36.38 -11.57 48.62
C VAL A 377 36.13 -10.41 49.57
N PRO A 378 36.15 -10.61 50.91
CA PRO A 378 35.86 -9.57 51.89
C PRO A 378 37.14 -8.90 52.37
N VAL A 379 37.16 -7.57 52.53
CA VAL A 379 37.94 -6.92 53.60
C VAL A 379 37.22 -5.66 54.10
N CYS A 380 37.18 -5.60 55.42
CA CYS A 380 36.58 -4.68 56.37
C CYS A 380 36.80 -3.17 56.17
N ALA A 381 35.78 -2.44 56.64
CA ALA A 381 35.79 -1.29 57.55
C ALA A 381 37.02 -0.37 57.58
N SER A 382 36.81 0.89 57.22
CA SER A 382 36.81 2.06 58.14
C SER A 382 36.20 3.26 57.43
#